data_AF-A0A2A5MRV0-F1
#
_entry.id   AF-A0A2A5MRV0-F1
#
_cell.length_a   1.000
_cell.length_b   1.000
_cell.length_c   1.000
_cell.angle_alpha   90.00
_cell.angle_beta   90.00
_cell.angle_gamma   90.00
#
_symmetry.space_group_name_H-M   'P 1'
#
loop_
_entity.id
_entity.type
_entity.pdbx_description
1 polymer ?
#
loop_
_entity_poly.entity_id
_entity_poly.type
_entity_poly.pdbx_seq_one_letter_code
_entity_poly.pdbx_strand_id
1 'polypeptide(L)'
;MWNYSEKVKDHFFHPRNARVVDNANAVGDVGSLSCGDALRLMLRVDPHTEIIEEAGFQTFGCGSAIASSSALTELIIGHTLTEAGQITNQQIADYLDGLPPEKMHCSVMGQEALRAAIAHFRGESLEEEHEKGKLICKCFGVDEGHIRRAVVNNGLTTLEEVINYTKAGGGCTACHEKIELALAAILAQQPPAPLPAETTQDAHWQSVVDTINELRPHIQADGGDMTLVSVTPRQVTVSLSGSCSGCMMTDMTLAWLQQKLMERTGSYMDVVAAPAAVN
;
A
#
# COMPACT_ATOMS: atom_id res chain seq x y z
N MET A 1 -13.13 -16.34 -12.94
CA MET A 1 -12.98 -16.60 -11.50
C MET A 1 -11.70 -15.89 -11.09
N TRP A 2 -11.76 -14.97 -10.12
CA TRP A 2 -10.59 -14.21 -9.68
C TRP A 2 -9.54 -15.16 -9.10
N ASN A 3 -8.26 -14.90 -9.39
CA ASN A 3 -7.18 -15.69 -8.82
C ASN A 3 -6.80 -15.09 -7.45
N TYR A 4 -7.27 -15.72 -6.38
CA TYR A 4 -6.93 -15.32 -5.02
C TYR A 4 -5.73 -16.11 -4.50
N SER A 5 -4.87 -15.42 -3.75
CA SER A 5 -3.80 -16.06 -2.99
C SER A 5 -4.37 -17.05 -1.97
N GLU A 6 -3.55 -18.01 -1.52
CA GLU A 6 -3.94 -18.91 -0.44
C GLU A 6 -4.20 -18.12 0.86
N LYS A 7 -3.47 -17.04 1.09
CA LYS A 7 -3.67 -16.18 2.26
C LYS A 7 -5.03 -15.47 2.23
N VAL A 8 -5.48 -14.96 1.07
CA VAL A 8 -6.84 -14.43 0.93
C VAL A 8 -7.89 -15.49 1.24
N LYS A 9 -7.73 -16.71 0.69
CA LYS A 9 -8.68 -17.81 0.93
C LYS A 9 -8.73 -18.17 2.41
N ASP A 10 -7.59 -18.25 3.07
CA ASP A 10 -7.50 -18.58 4.48
C ASP A 10 -8.15 -17.52 5.37
N HIS A 11 -7.88 -16.22 5.15
CA HIS A 11 -8.56 -15.15 5.87
C HIS A 11 -10.07 -15.06 5.58
N PHE A 12 -10.53 -15.61 4.46
CA PHE A 12 -11.95 -15.71 4.14
C PHE A 12 -12.62 -16.91 4.84
N PHE A 13 -12.02 -18.10 4.80
CA PHE A 13 -12.59 -19.31 5.41
C PHE A 13 -12.39 -19.37 6.92
N HIS A 14 -11.30 -18.78 7.43
CA HIS A 14 -10.93 -18.71 8.84
C HIS A 14 -10.60 -17.26 9.24
N PRO A 15 -11.57 -16.34 9.21
CA PRO A 15 -11.31 -14.94 9.51
C PRO A 15 -10.87 -14.76 10.97
N ARG A 16 -9.83 -13.94 11.15
CA ARG A 16 -9.32 -13.56 12.46
C ARG A 16 -10.16 -12.40 12.96
N ASN A 17 -10.51 -12.43 14.25
CA ASN A 17 -11.18 -11.30 14.90
C ASN A 17 -12.54 -10.89 14.30
N ALA A 18 -13.22 -11.80 13.60
CA ALA A 18 -14.61 -11.62 13.19
C ALA A 18 -15.56 -11.77 14.39
N ARG A 19 -15.60 -10.73 15.24
CA ARG A 19 -16.39 -10.68 16.47
C ARG A 19 -16.69 -9.23 16.86
N VAL A 20 -17.67 -9.07 17.74
CA VAL A 20 -17.89 -7.80 18.47
C VAL A 20 -16.84 -7.67 19.56
N VAL A 21 -16.28 -6.46 19.74
CA VAL A 21 -15.37 -6.14 20.84
C VAL A 21 -16.17 -5.47 21.95
N ASP A 22 -16.23 -6.11 23.12
CA ASP A 22 -16.91 -5.55 24.27
C ASP A 22 -16.20 -4.29 24.77
N ASN A 23 -16.98 -3.26 25.13
CA ASN A 23 -16.49 -1.95 25.58
C ASN A 23 -15.50 -1.29 24.59
N ALA A 24 -15.68 -1.50 23.28
CA ALA A 24 -14.94 -0.78 22.26
C ALA A 24 -15.11 0.75 22.45
N ASN A 25 -14.00 1.47 22.54
CA ASN A 25 -13.95 2.93 22.70
C ASN A 25 -13.52 3.65 21.41
N ALA A 26 -13.24 2.90 20.34
CA ALA A 26 -12.93 3.41 19.02
C ALA A 26 -13.72 2.60 17.98
N VAL A 27 -14.62 3.25 17.23
CA VAL A 27 -15.50 2.57 16.27
C VAL A 27 -15.51 3.32 14.94
N GLY A 28 -15.27 2.60 13.86
CA GLY A 28 -15.28 3.12 12.49
C GLY A 28 -16.29 2.37 11.64
N ASP A 29 -17.33 3.08 11.19
CA ASP A 29 -18.36 2.56 10.28
C ASP A 29 -18.17 3.15 8.88
N VAL A 30 -18.05 2.29 7.86
CA VAL A 30 -17.91 2.69 6.46
C VAL A 30 -18.76 1.83 5.54
N GLY A 31 -19.07 2.36 4.36
CA GLY A 31 -19.93 1.69 3.38
C GLY A 31 -21.42 1.73 3.76
N SER A 32 -22.23 0.95 3.05
CA SER A 32 -23.65 0.84 3.32
C SER A 32 -24.21 -0.49 2.81
N LEU A 33 -25.24 -1.01 3.48
CA LEU A 33 -25.94 -2.21 3.02
C LEU A 33 -26.55 -2.01 1.62
N SER A 34 -26.93 -0.78 1.28
CA SER A 34 -27.48 -0.43 -0.04
C SER A 34 -26.45 -0.51 -1.16
N CYS A 35 -25.18 -0.21 -0.89
CA CYS A 35 -24.11 -0.29 -1.89
C CYS A 35 -23.46 -1.68 -1.97
N GLY A 36 -23.88 -2.61 -1.11
CA GLY A 36 -23.46 -4.00 -1.11
C GLY A 36 -22.16 -4.31 -0.38
N ASP A 37 -21.51 -3.29 0.21
CA ASP A 37 -20.35 -3.47 1.09
C ASP A 37 -20.48 -2.52 2.29
N ALA A 38 -20.29 -3.04 3.49
CA ALA A 38 -20.26 -2.28 4.74
C ALA A 38 -19.27 -2.93 5.72
N LEU A 39 -18.57 -2.10 6.49
CA LEU A 39 -17.62 -2.54 7.51
C LEU A 39 -17.79 -1.69 8.75
N ARG A 40 -17.94 -2.38 9.88
CA ARG A 40 -17.79 -1.85 11.23
C ARG A 40 -16.50 -2.40 11.81
N LEU A 41 -15.53 -1.54 12.07
CA LEU A 41 -14.30 -1.85 12.80
C LEU A 41 -14.45 -1.34 14.24
N MET A 42 -14.16 -2.20 15.22
CA MET A 42 -14.27 -1.91 16.64
C MET A 42 -12.93 -2.18 17.31
N LEU A 43 -12.40 -1.20 18.03
CA LEU A 43 -11.14 -1.30 18.74
C LEU A 43 -11.33 -0.98 20.22
N ARG A 44 -10.56 -1.68 21.06
CA ARG A 44 -10.33 -1.34 22.46
C ARG A 44 -8.92 -0.79 22.58
N VAL A 45 -8.84 0.50 22.87
CA VAL A 45 -7.61 1.27 22.90
C VAL A 45 -7.32 1.70 24.33
N ASP A 46 -6.09 1.53 24.78
CA ASP A 46 -5.67 2.04 26.08
C ASP A 46 -5.65 3.60 26.05
N PRO A 47 -6.40 4.29 26.92
CA PRO A 47 -6.51 5.76 26.90
C PRO A 47 -5.23 6.53 27.21
N HIS A 48 -4.23 5.88 27.80
CA HIS A 48 -2.98 6.52 28.23
C HIS A 48 -1.84 6.30 27.23
N THR A 49 -1.76 5.10 26.66
CA THR A 49 -0.68 4.68 25.75
C THR A 49 -1.09 4.76 24.28
N GLU A 50 -2.39 4.90 24.00
CA GLU A 50 -2.99 4.81 22.65
C GLU A 50 -2.72 3.47 21.94
N ILE A 51 -2.37 2.41 22.68
CA ILE A 51 -2.14 1.07 22.12
C ILE A 51 -3.48 0.39 21.86
N ILE A 52 -3.63 -0.21 20.68
CA ILE A 52 -4.77 -1.05 20.31
C ILE A 52 -4.61 -2.42 21.00
N GLU A 53 -5.31 -2.63 22.10
CA GLU A 53 -5.26 -3.89 22.86
C GLU A 53 -6.07 -4.99 22.17
N GLU A 54 -7.22 -4.62 21.60
CA GLU A 54 -8.06 -5.52 20.83
C GLU A 54 -8.66 -4.84 19.62
N ALA A 55 -8.81 -5.61 18.56
CA ALA A 55 -9.58 -5.23 17.38
C ALA A 55 -10.54 -6.37 17.00
N GLY A 56 -11.69 -5.99 16.46
CA GLY A 56 -12.66 -6.89 15.87
C GLY A 56 -13.53 -6.18 14.85
N PHE A 57 -14.18 -6.95 13.99
CA PHE A 57 -14.96 -6.39 12.90
C PHE A 57 -16.27 -7.12 12.64
N GLN A 58 -17.21 -6.39 12.03
CA GLN A 58 -18.39 -6.94 11.38
C GLN A 58 -18.44 -6.38 9.97
N THR A 59 -18.54 -7.24 8.97
CA THR A 59 -18.61 -6.81 7.57
C THR A 59 -19.75 -7.51 6.84
N PHE A 60 -20.37 -6.77 5.94
CA PHE A 60 -21.25 -7.29 4.92
C PHE A 60 -20.60 -6.97 3.58
N GLY A 61 -20.31 -7.98 2.76
CA GLY A 61 -19.62 -7.75 1.50
C GLY A 61 -19.10 -9.04 0.88
N CYS A 62 -18.24 -8.89 -0.13
CA CYS A 62 -17.62 -10.03 -0.79
C CYS A 62 -16.51 -10.69 0.05
N GLY A 63 -16.03 -11.87 -0.36
CA GLY A 63 -14.96 -12.58 0.35
C GLY A 63 -13.67 -11.76 0.54
N SER A 64 -13.34 -10.87 -0.41
CA SER A 64 -12.21 -9.93 -0.28
C SER A 64 -12.42 -8.90 0.83
N ALA A 65 -13.66 -8.49 1.11
CA ALA A 65 -13.96 -7.58 2.20
C ALA A 65 -13.73 -8.25 3.57
N ILE A 66 -14.16 -9.52 3.70
CA ILE A 66 -13.88 -10.34 4.90
C ILE A 66 -12.38 -10.53 5.08
N ALA A 67 -11.67 -10.93 4.01
CA ALA A 67 -10.24 -11.16 4.08
C ALA A 67 -9.46 -9.88 4.44
N SER A 68 -9.81 -8.74 3.81
CA SER A 68 -9.16 -7.44 4.08
C SER A 68 -9.41 -6.96 5.51
N SER A 69 -10.64 -7.13 6.02
CA SER A 69 -10.97 -6.75 7.40
C SER A 69 -10.25 -7.63 8.42
N SER A 70 -10.19 -8.94 8.15
CA SER A 70 -9.45 -9.93 8.93
C SER A 70 -7.95 -9.59 8.98
N ALA A 71 -7.32 -9.36 7.83
CA ALA A 71 -5.92 -8.93 7.75
C ALA A 71 -5.64 -7.62 8.49
N LEU A 72 -6.51 -6.62 8.31
CA LEU A 72 -6.38 -5.33 8.99
C LEU A 72 -6.33 -5.49 10.52
N THR A 73 -7.22 -6.32 11.09
CA THR A 73 -7.21 -6.52 12.55
C THR A 73 -5.92 -7.14 13.07
N GLU A 74 -5.27 -8.03 12.32
CA GLU A 74 -3.97 -8.59 12.72
C GLU A 74 -2.84 -7.57 12.57
N LEU A 75 -2.91 -6.67 11.58
CA LEU A 75 -1.90 -5.64 11.35
C LEU A 75 -1.88 -4.55 12.44
N ILE A 76 -3.00 -4.28 13.10
CA ILE A 76 -3.14 -3.12 14.00
C ILE A 76 -3.04 -3.47 15.49
N ILE A 77 -3.32 -4.71 15.89
CA ILE A 77 -3.30 -5.10 17.31
C ILE A 77 -1.86 -4.99 17.84
N GLY A 78 -1.71 -4.35 19.00
CA GLY A 78 -0.43 -4.11 19.65
C GLY A 78 0.30 -2.86 19.17
N HIS A 79 -0.22 -2.17 18.16
CA HIS A 79 0.32 -0.89 17.68
C HIS A 79 -0.39 0.31 18.31
N THR A 80 0.31 1.45 18.35
CA THR A 80 -0.31 2.72 18.73
C THR A 80 -1.25 3.23 17.63
N LEU A 81 -2.23 4.08 17.97
CA LEU A 81 -3.10 4.72 16.97
C LEU A 81 -2.31 5.53 15.92
N THR A 82 -1.17 6.11 16.31
CA THR A 82 -0.30 6.84 15.39
C THR A 82 0.34 5.91 14.36
N GLU A 83 0.86 4.76 14.79
CA GLU A 83 1.43 3.75 13.88
C GLU A 83 0.35 3.11 13.01
N ALA A 84 -0.77 2.71 13.62
CA ALA A 84 -1.89 2.11 12.90
C ALA A 84 -2.46 3.09 11.86
N GLY A 85 -2.53 4.39 12.17
CA GLY A 85 -2.99 5.42 11.25
C GLY A 85 -2.12 5.60 9.99
N GLN A 86 -0.89 5.07 9.97
CA GLN A 86 -0.03 5.07 8.78
C GLN A 86 -0.28 3.87 7.86
N ILE A 87 -1.08 2.89 8.29
CA ILE A 87 -1.36 1.70 7.46
C ILE A 87 -2.14 2.12 6.22
N THR A 88 -1.61 1.71 5.07
CA THR A 88 -2.22 1.95 3.76
C THR A 88 -3.08 0.77 3.33
N ASN A 89 -4.03 1.02 2.42
CA ASN A 89 -4.76 -0.05 1.75
C ASN A 89 -3.82 -1.00 0.99
N GLN A 90 -2.69 -0.50 0.48
CA GLN A 90 -1.68 -1.33 -0.17
C GLN A 90 -1.03 -2.29 0.84
N GLN A 91 -0.68 -1.83 2.05
CA GLN A 91 -0.14 -2.72 3.08
C GLN A 91 -1.15 -3.82 3.50
N ILE A 92 -2.45 -3.52 3.53
CA ILE A 92 -3.49 -4.54 3.78
C ILE A 92 -3.53 -5.56 2.63
N ALA A 93 -3.45 -5.09 1.38
CA ALA A 93 -3.44 -5.96 0.20
C ALA A 93 -2.16 -6.81 0.14
N ASP A 94 -1.00 -6.22 0.40
CA ASP A 94 0.30 -6.89 0.43
C ASP A 94 0.38 -7.91 1.55
N TYR A 95 -0.19 -7.61 2.71
CA TYR A 95 -0.33 -8.61 3.77
C TYR A 95 -1.11 -9.83 3.29
N LEU A 96 -2.04 -9.69 2.35
CA LEU A 96 -2.79 -10.80 1.77
C LEU A 96 -2.10 -11.45 0.56
N ASP A 97 -0.82 -11.17 0.31
CA ASP A 97 -0.08 -11.55 -0.89
C ASP A 97 -0.70 -10.98 -2.18
N GLY A 98 -1.32 -9.80 -2.06
CA GLY A 98 -2.01 -9.08 -3.12
C GLY A 98 -3.51 -9.36 -3.19
N LEU A 99 -4.22 -8.42 -3.83
CA LEU A 99 -5.62 -8.57 -4.22
C LEU A 99 -5.73 -8.40 -5.74
N PRO A 100 -6.69 -9.07 -6.39
CA PRO A 100 -7.05 -8.75 -7.77
C PRO A 100 -7.39 -7.25 -7.89
N PRO A 101 -6.97 -6.57 -8.98
CA PRO A 101 -7.22 -5.13 -9.15
C PRO A 101 -8.67 -4.74 -8.90
N GLU A 102 -9.62 -5.53 -9.40
CA GLU A 102 -11.07 -5.32 -9.31
C GLU A 102 -11.64 -5.51 -7.89
N LYS A 103 -10.77 -5.80 -6.91
CA LYS A 103 -11.08 -5.98 -5.49
C LYS A 103 -10.31 -5.04 -4.58
N MET A 104 -9.51 -4.12 -5.12
CA MET A 104 -8.73 -3.17 -4.33
C MET A 104 -9.59 -2.26 -3.44
N HIS A 105 -10.84 -2.00 -3.81
CA HIS A 105 -11.77 -1.24 -2.95
C HIS A 105 -11.97 -1.86 -1.56
N CYS A 106 -11.77 -3.18 -1.41
CA CYS A 106 -11.92 -3.87 -0.14
C CYS A 106 -10.83 -3.48 0.86
N SER A 107 -9.60 -3.26 0.41
CA SER A 107 -8.52 -2.78 1.27
C SER A 107 -8.65 -1.28 1.56
N VAL A 108 -9.13 -0.49 0.58
CA VAL A 108 -9.46 0.94 0.78
C VAL A 108 -10.51 1.09 1.88
N MET A 109 -11.60 0.32 1.82
CA MET A 109 -12.64 0.32 2.85
C MET A 109 -12.09 -0.03 4.23
N GLY A 110 -11.17 -0.99 4.32
CA GLY A 110 -10.49 -1.33 5.58
C GLY A 110 -9.71 -0.14 6.15
N GLN A 111 -8.90 0.51 5.32
CA GLN A 111 -8.15 1.70 5.73
C GLN A 111 -9.07 2.85 6.17
N GLU A 112 -10.15 3.11 5.43
CA GLU A 112 -11.11 4.15 5.78
C GLU A 112 -11.82 3.85 7.12
N ALA A 113 -12.15 2.58 7.40
CA ALA A 113 -12.71 2.17 8.67
C ALA A 113 -11.73 2.40 9.83
N LEU A 114 -10.44 2.12 9.62
CA LEU A 114 -9.41 2.40 10.62
C LEU A 114 -9.29 3.89 10.92
N ARG A 115 -9.22 4.72 9.87
CA ARG A 115 -9.20 6.19 10.03
C ARG A 115 -10.42 6.68 10.79
N ALA A 116 -11.60 6.14 10.47
CA ALA A 116 -12.82 6.50 11.17
C ALA A 116 -12.82 6.09 12.65
N ALA A 117 -12.30 4.90 12.98
CA ALA A 117 -12.17 4.44 14.35
C ALA A 117 -11.19 5.30 15.17
N ILE A 118 -10.06 5.70 14.56
CA ILE A 118 -9.07 6.59 15.20
C ILE A 118 -9.69 7.97 15.47
N ALA A 119 -10.37 8.56 14.50
CA ALA A 119 -11.06 9.85 14.67
C ALA A 119 -12.12 9.78 15.78
N HIS A 120 -12.91 8.70 15.82
CA HIS A 120 -13.90 8.46 16.87
C HIS A 120 -13.26 8.44 18.27
N PHE A 121 -12.13 7.74 18.43
CA PHE A 121 -11.41 7.69 19.70
C PHE A 121 -10.91 9.08 20.14
N ARG A 122 -10.40 9.87 19.19
CA ARG A 122 -9.88 11.23 19.44
C ARG A 122 -10.98 12.27 19.64
N GLY A 123 -12.25 11.91 19.42
CA GLY A 123 -13.37 12.85 19.44
C GLY A 123 -13.34 13.85 18.28
N GLU A 124 -12.65 13.50 17.20
CA GLU A 124 -12.53 14.31 15.98
C GLU A 124 -13.73 14.03 15.07
N SER A 125 -14.24 15.07 14.40
CA SER A 125 -15.25 14.87 13.37
C SER A 125 -14.56 14.58 12.03
N LEU A 126 -14.86 13.45 11.40
CA LEU A 126 -14.43 13.16 10.02
C LEU A 126 -15.01 14.17 9.01
N GLU A 127 -15.98 14.98 9.44
CA GLU A 127 -16.57 16.05 8.65
C GLU A 127 -15.61 17.24 8.47
N GLU A 128 -14.66 17.43 9.40
CA GLU A 128 -13.65 18.50 9.32
C GLU A 128 -12.49 18.17 8.36
N GLU A 129 -12.20 16.88 8.10
CA GLU A 129 -11.25 16.46 7.05
C GLU A 129 -11.90 16.36 5.66
N HIS A 130 -13.23 16.24 5.60
CA HIS A 130 -13.93 16.11 4.33
C HIS A 130 -14.23 17.48 3.75
N GLU A 131 -13.44 17.87 2.75
CA GLU A 131 -13.99 18.60 1.62
C GLU A 131 -15.02 17.65 0.96
N LYS A 132 -16.25 17.56 1.54
CA LYS A 132 -17.38 16.80 0.98
C LYS A 132 -17.67 17.40 -0.38
N GLY A 133 -17.02 16.85 -1.40
CA GLY A 133 -17.16 17.29 -2.77
C GLY A 133 -18.51 16.86 -3.33
N LYS A 134 -18.75 17.19 -4.59
CA LYS A 134 -20.01 16.83 -5.24
C LYS A 134 -20.19 15.32 -5.26
N LEU A 135 -21.42 14.84 -4.99
CA LEU A 135 -21.74 13.41 -5.16
C LEU A 135 -21.56 13.02 -6.63
N ILE A 136 -20.63 12.09 -6.90
CA ILE A 136 -20.30 11.64 -8.26
C ILE A 136 -21.06 10.35 -8.59
N CYS A 137 -20.91 9.30 -7.76
CA CYS A 137 -21.57 8.01 -7.96
C CYS A 137 -22.74 7.84 -6.98
N LYS A 138 -23.97 7.94 -7.51
CA LYS A 138 -25.18 7.73 -6.70
C LYS A 138 -25.38 6.28 -6.27
N CYS A 139 -24.97 5.31 -7.09
CA CYS A 139 -25.19 3.89 -6.82
C CYS A 139 -24.41 3.40 -5.59
N PHE A 140 -23.18 3.89 -5.43
CA PHE A 140 -22.29 3.47 -4.34
C PHE A 140 -22.01 4.57 -3.31
N GLY A 141 -22.67 5.73 -3.44
CA GLY A 141 -22.53 6.83 -2.49
C GLY A 141 -21.14 7.49 -2.50
N VAL A 142 -20.45 7.48 -3.63
CA VAL A 142 -19.07 8.00 -3.74
C VAL A 142 -19.09 9.45 -4.19
N ASP A 143 -18.48 10.33 -3.39
CA ASP A 143 -18.27 11.73 -3.70
C ASP A 143 -16.87 12.00 -4.29
N GLU A 144 -16.69 13.23 -4.78
CA GLU A 144 -15.41 13.70 -5.33
C GLU A 144 -14.26 13.68 -4.31
N GLY A 145 -14.54 13.87 -3.02
CA GLY A 145 -13.52 13.82 -1.96
C GLY A 145 -12.95 12.42 -1.80
N HIS A 146 -13.79 11.39 -1.84
CA HIS A 146 -13.36 9.99 -1.86
C HIS A 146 -12.52 9.71 -3.12
N ILE A 147 -12.99 10.09 -4.32
CA ILE A 147 -12.20 9.90 -5.54
C ILE A 147 -10.83 10.59 -5.44
N ARG A 148 -10.78 11.82 -4.94
CA ARG A 148 -9.52 12.55 -4.73
C ARG A 148 -8.59 11.79 -3.80
N ARG A 149 -9.06 11.33 -2.63
CA ARG A 149 -8.22 10.56 -1.70
C ARG A 149 -7.70 9.28 -2.33
N ALA A 150 -8.56 8.52 -3.01
CA ALA A 150 -8.15 7.29 -3.67
C ALA A 150 -7.09 7.54 -4.75
N VAL A 151 -7.30 8.56 -5.59
CA VAL A 151 -6.36 8.97 -6.65
C VAL A 151 -5.01 9.41 -6.07
N VAL A 152 -5.02 10.28 -5.07
CA VAL A 152 -3.78 10.82 -4.49
C VAL A 152 -3.01 9.74 -3.73
N ASN A 153 -3.69 8.95 -2.90
CA ASN A 153 -3.04 7.96 -2.04
C ASN A 153 -2.49 6.75 -2.81
N ASN A 154 -3.05 6.46 -3.99
CA ASN A 154 -2.69 5.28 -4.78
C ASN A 154 -2.12 5.62 -6.16
N GLY A 155 -1.94 6.90 -6.49
CA GLY A 155 -1.39 7.33 -7.78
C GLY A 155 -2.25 6.90 -8.98
N LEU A 156 -3.57 6.88 -8.86
CA LEU A 156 -4.47 6.40 -9.90
C LEU A 156 -4.50 7.38 -11.08
N THR A 157 -4.41 6.89 -12.31
CA THR A 157 -4.33 7.73 -13.52
C THR A 157 -5.39 7.41 -14.56
N THR A 158 -6.14 6.32 -14.38
CA THR A 158 -7.16 5.86 -15.32
C THR A 158 -8.54 5.71 -14.67
N LEU A 159 -9.59 5.77 -15.48
CA LEU A 159 -10.96 5.51 -15.03
C LEU A 159 -11.10 4.11 -14.40
N GLU A 160 -10.46 3.10 -15.01
CA GLU A 160 -10.51 1.72 -14.53
C GLU A 160 -9.91 1.56 -13.14
N GLU A 161 -8.75 2.17 -12.90
CA GLU A 161 -8.13 2.22 -11.57
C GLU A 161 -9.04 2.90 -10.55
N VAL A 162 -9.68 4.03 -10.90
CA VAL A 162 -10.63 4.69 -10.00
C VAL A 162 -11.82 3.78 -9.69
N ILE A 163 -12.37 3.07 -10.68
CA ILE A 163 -13.45 2.09 -10.47
C ILE A 163 -12.99 1.00 -9.50
N ASN A 164 -11.78 0.46 -9.72
CA ASN A 164 -11.23 -0.66 -8.95
C ASN A 164 -10.96 -0.30 -7.48
N TYR A 165 -10.57 0.94 -7.18
CA TYR A 165 -10.25 1.40 -5.82
C TYR A 165 -11.44 2.03 -5.09
N THR A 166 -12.41 2.60 -5.80
CA THR A 166 -13.55 3.32 -5.17
C THR A 166 -14.90 2.64 -5.37
N LYS A 167 -14.98 1.62 -6.23
CA LYS A 167 -16.22 1.01 -6.74
C LYS A 167 -17.09 1.95 -7.61
N ALA A 168 -16.83 3.26 -7.60
CA ALA A 168 -17.58 4.25 -8.37
C ALA A 168 -17.52 3.94 -9.85
N GLY A 169 -18.67 3.80 -10.51
CA GLY A 169 -18.74 3.49 -11.95
C GLY A 169 -18.80 2.01 -12.30
N GLY A 170 -18.56 1.09 -11.35
CA GLY A 170 -18.65 -0.37 -11.61
C GLY A 170 -20.07 -0.95 -11.73
N GLY A 171 -21.10 -0.12 -11.56
CA GLY A 171 -22.51 -0.52 -11.55
C GLY A 171 -23.24 -0.14 -12.84
N CYS A 172 -23.91 1.01 -12.84
CA CYS A 172 -24.71 1.50 -13.98
C CYS A 172 -23.93 2.35 -15.00
N THR A 173 -22.64 2.59 -14.76
CA THR A 173 -21.70 3.40 -15.56
C THR A 173 -22.07 4.88 -15.81
N ALA A 174 -23.26 5.35 -15.40
CA ALA A 174 -23.75 6.72 -15.64
C ALA A 174 -22.93 7.87 -14.99
N CYS A 175 -21.90 7.55 -14.21
CA CYS A 175 -21.00 8.52 -13.60
C CYS A 175 -19.60 8.54 -14.22
N HIS A 176 -19.31 7.71 -15.24
CA HIS A 176 -17.97 7.60 -15.85
C HIS A 176 -17.42 8.96 -16.30
N GLU A 177 -18.19 9.74 -17.08
CA GLU A 177 -17.78 11.08 -17.52
C GLU A 177 -17.43 11.99 -16.32
N LYS A 178 -18.20 11.93 -15.23
CA LYS A 178 -17.93 12.74 -14.04
C LYS A 178 -16.67 12.28 -13.31
N ILE A 179 -16.42 10.98 -13.30
CA ILE A 179 -15.20 10.40 -12.72
C ILE A 179 -13.98 10.84 -13.53
N GLU A 180 -14.05 10.77 -14.86
CA GLU A 180 -12.96 11.22 -15.75
C GLU A 180 -12.67 12.71 -15.60
N LEU A 181 -13.71 13.54 -15.51
CA LEU A 181 -13.55 14.98 -15.26
C LEU A 181 -12.90 15.26 -13.90
N ALA A 182 -13.33 14.56 -12.84
CA ALA A 182 -12.73 14.70 -11.51
C ALA A 182 -11.27 14.24 -11.52
N LEU A 183 -10.99 13.08 -12.12
CA LEU A 183 -9.64 12.53 -12.26
C LEU A 183 -8.72 13.50 -13.00
N ALA A 184 -9.16 14.03 -14.15
CA ALA A 184 -8.40 15.02 -14.90
C ALA A 184 -8.11 16.29 -14.08
N ALA A 185 -9.09 16.78 -13.32
CA ALA A 185 -8.91 17.93 -12.44
C ALA A 185 -7.93 17.67 -11.30
N ILE A 186 -7.96 16.47 -10.69
CA ILE A 186 -7.04 16.07 -9.64
C ILE A 186 -5.61 15.97 -10.19
N LEU A 187 -5.42 15.29 -11.33
CA LEU A 187 -4.11 15.13 -11.97
C LEU A 187 -3.52 16.47 -12.42
N ALA A 188 -4.35 17.42 -12.86
CA ALA A 188 -3.89 18.77 -13.23
C ALA A 188 -3.46 19.62 -12.02
N GLN A 189 -3.93 19.30 -10.81
CA GLN A 189 -3.57 19.99 -9.57
C GLN A 189 -2.35 19.34 -8.87
N GLN A 190 -2.00 18.12 -9.25
CA GLN A 190 -0.78 17.49 -8.74
C GLN A 190 0.42 18.21 -9.35
N PRO A 191 1.42 18.61 -8.53
CA PRO A 191 2.74 18.92 -9.07
C PRO A 191 3.17 17.75 -9.95
N PRO A 192 3.89 17.99 -11.07
CA PRO A 192 4.47 16.89 -11.83
C PRO A 192 5.14 15.94 -10.83
N ALA A 193 4.86 14.64 -10.95
CA ALA A 193 5.37 13.62 -10.04
C ALA A 193 6.83 13.95 -9.72
N PRO A 194 7.26 13.93 -8.45
CA PRO A 194 8.65 14.19 -8.13
C PRO A 194 9.48 13.32 -9.08
N LEU A 195 10.30 13.98 -9.90
CA LEU A 195 11.27 13.29 -10.73
C LEU A 195 11.93 12.26 -9.81
N PRO A 196 12.08 10.98 -10.25
CA PRO A 196 12.70 9.94 -9.44
C PRO A 196 13.91 10.57 -8.76
N ALA A 197 13.87 10.61 -7.42
CA ALA A 197 14.65 11.52 -6.59
C ALA A 197 16.01 11.74 -7.24
N GLU A 198 16.30 12.99 -7.65
CA GLU A 198 17.59 13.32 -8.22
C GLU A 198 18.64 12.68 -7.33
N THR A 199 19.38 11.75 -7.92
CA THR A 199 20.46 11.04 -7.27
C THR A 199 21.42 12.12 -6.82
N THR A 200 21.35 12.51 -5.54
CA THR A 200 22.31 13.45 -5.00
C THR A 200 23.65 12.74 -5.13
N GLN A 201 24.50 13.25 -6.02
CA GLN A 201 25.85 12.79 -6.25
C GLN A 201 26.72 13.17 -5.04
N ASP A 202 26.33 12.67 -3.88
CA ASP A 202 27.04 12.84 -2.62
C ASP A 202 28.21 11.85 -2.56
N ALA A 203 29.13 12.03 -1.60
CA ALA A 203 30.29 11.13 -1.41
C ALA A 203 29.92 9.63 -1.27
N HIS A 204 28.69 9.36 -0.82
CA HIS A 204 28.10 8.01 -0.78
C HIS A 204 27.87 7.43 -2.17
N TRP A 205 27.37 8.23 -3.13
CA TRP A 205 27.16 7.81 -4.52
C TRP A 205 28.49 7.37 -5.17
N GLN A 206 29.53 8.18 -5.02
CA GLN A 206 30.84 7.87 -5.61
C GLN A 206 31.45 6.59 -5.02
N SER A 207 31.33 6.41 -3.70
CA SER A 207 31.82 5.19 -3.02
C SER A 207 31.13 3.93 -3.53
N VAL A 208 29.83 4.00 -3.83
CA VAL A 208 29.06 2.89 -4.40
C VAL A 208 29.49 2.61 -5.84
N VAL A 209 29.61 3.65 -6.67
CA VAL A 209 30.06 3.53 -8.07
C VAL A 209 31.44 2.89 -8.17
N ASP A 210 32.39 3.35 -7.36
CA ASP A 210 33.76 2.81 -7.35
C ASP A 210 33.77 1.33 -6.94
N THR A 211 32.97 0.97 -5.93
CA THR A 211 32.85 -0.42 -5.48
C THR A 211 32.26 -1.31 -6.58
N ILE A 212 31.23 -0.84 -7.28
CA ILE A 212 30.64 -1.58 -8.40
C ILE A 212 31.67 -1.75 -9.53
N ASN A 213 32.42 -0.70 -9.88
CA ASN A 213 33.44 -0.77 -10.92
C ASN A 213 34.59 -1.74 -10.60
N GLU A 214 34.92 -1.92 -9.32
CA GLU A 214 35.90 -2.93 -8.88
C GLU A 214 35.37 -4.36 -9.01
N LEU A 215 34.08 -4.58 -8.78
CA LEU A 215 33.47 -5.92 -8.82
C LEU A 215 33.05 -6.35 -10.22
N ARG A 216 32.70 -5.41 -11.09
CA ARG A 216 32.21 -5.68 -12.46
C ARG A 216 33.13 -6.60 -13.29
N PRO A 217 34.47 -6.45 -13.31
CA PRO A 217 35.34 -7.35 -14.08
C PRO A 217 35.21 -8.82 -13.67
N HIS A 218 34.98 -9.09 -12.38
CA HIS A 218 34.78 -10.45 -11.86
C HIS A 218 33.42 -11.01 -12.31
N ILE A 219 32.36 -10.20 -12.20
CA ILE A 219 31.01 -10.58 -12.62
C ILE A 219 30.94 -10.79 -14.14
N GLN A 220 31.66 -9.98 -14.92
CA GLN A 220 31.79 -10.12 -16.37
C GLN A 220 32.59 -11.34 -16.79
N ALA A 221 33.61 -11.74 -16.03
CA ALA A 221 34.31 -13.00 -16.26
C ALA A 221 33.38 -14.21 -16.11
N ASP A 222 32.38 -14.11 -15.23
CA ASP A 222 31.34 -15.13 -15.01
C ASP A 222 30.14 -15.02 -15.97
N GLY A 223 30.20 -14.08 -16.94
CA GLY A 223 29.18 -13.91 -17.97
C GLY A 223 27.98 -13.04 -17.58
N GLY A 224 28.02 -12.37 -16.42
CA GLY A 224 27.02 -11.38 -16.00
C GLY A 224 27.49 -9.93 -16.16
N ASP A 225 26.63 -8.98 -15.83
CA ASP A 225 27.04 -7.58 -15.60
C ASP A 225 26.15 -6.94 -14.53
N MET A 226 26.68 -5.92 -13.87
CA MET A 226 25.99 -5.19 -12.80
C MET A 226 26.08 -3.69 -13.05
N THR A 227 24.94 -3.00 -13.03
CA THR A 227 24.86 -1.55 -13.18
C THR A 227 24.09 -0.93 -12.02
N LEU A 228 24.51 0.25 -11.58
CA LEU A 228 23.85 0.98 -10.52
C LEU A 228 22.54 1.61 -11.02
N VAL A 229 21.46 1.46 -10.26
CA VAL A 229 20.15 2.07 -10.56
C VAL A 229 19.91 3.26 -9.63
N SER A 230 20.03 3.06 -8.32
CA SER A 230 19.84 4.13 -7.34
C SER A 230 20.60 3.86 -6.04
N VAL A 231 20.87 4.93 -5.29
CA VAL A 231 21.49 4.88 -3.96
C VAL A 231 20.66 5.78 -3.06
N THR A 232 20.32 5.24 -1.90
CA THR A 232 19.74 5.97 -0.77
C THR A 232 20.65 5.76 0.46
N PRO A 233 20.46 6.50 1.56
CA PRO A 233 21.30 6.32 2.77
C PRO A 233 21.26 4.92 3.38
N ARG A 234 20.24 4.10 3.09
CA ARG A 234 20.07 2.75 3.66
C ARG A 234 19.95 1.63 2.63
N GLN A 235 19.83 1.95 1.35
CA GLN A 235 19.62 0.95 0.29
C GLN A 235 20.33 1.33 -1.01
N VAL A 236 20.94 0.35 -1.65
CA VAL A 236 21.53 0.42 -2.99
C VAL A 236 20.78 -0.52 -3.90
N THR A 237 20.28 0.01 -5.02
CA THR A 237 19.57 -0.76 -6.03
C THR A 237 20.46 -0.95 -7.24
N VAL A 238 20.69 -2.19 -7.66
CA VAL A 238 21.51 -2.55 -8.83
C VAL A 238 20.70 -3.35 -9.84
N SER A 239 20.95 -3.13 -11.12
CA SER A 239 20.44 -3.98 -12.19
C SER A 239 21.48 -5.04 -12.53
N LEU A 240 21.06 -6.29 -12.56
CA LEU A 240 21.89 -7.43 -12.95
C LEU A 240 21.45 -7.90 -14.34
N SER A 241 22.42 -8.15 -15.21
CA SER A 241 22.19 -8.60 -16.59
C SER A 241 23.13 -9.74 -16.97
N GLY A 242 22.93 -10.35 -18.14
CA GLY A 242 23.69 -11.53 -18.59
C GLY A 242 23.37 -12.77 -17.75
N SER A 243 24.37 -13.62 -17.47
CA SER A 243 24.21 -14.83 -16.67
C SER A 243 23.77 -14.55 -15.22
N CYS A 244 23.77 -13.30 -14.76
CA CYS A 244 23.26 -12.91 -13.45
C CYS A 244 21.74 -12.61 -13.44
N SER A 245 21.07 -12.51 -14.58
CA SER A 245 19.61 -12.32 -14.61
C SER A 245 18.91 -13.64 -14.25
N GLY A 246 18.50 -13.80 -13.00
CA GLY A 246 17.76 -14.99 -12.54
C GLY A 246 18.63 -16.20 -12.18
N CYS A 247 19.93 -16.00 -11.89
CA CYS A 247 20.80 -17.07 -11.41
C CYS A 247 20.51 -17.40 -9.93
N MET A 248 20.57 -18.68 -9.54
CA MET A 248 20.48 -19.09 -8.12
C MET A 248 21.57 -18.48 -7.22
N MET A 249 22.59 -17.87 -7.82
CA MET A 249 23.72 -17.22 -7.14
C MET A 249 23.56 -15.70 -7.00
N THR A 250 22.42 -15.14 -7.44
CA THR A 250 22.15 -13.69 -7.39
C THR A 250 22.31 -13.14 -5.97
N ASP A 251 21.79 -13.87 -4.97
CA ASP A 251 21.90 -13.49 -3.56
C ASP A 251 23.35 -13.42 -3.06
N MET A 252 24.24 -14.27 -3.60
CA MET A 252 25.66 -14.23 -3.26
C MET A 252 26.36 -13.01 -3.86
N THR A 253 26.01 -12.63 -5.09
CA THR A 253 26.56 -11.42 -5.73
C THR A 253 26.11 -10.16 -5.00
N LEU A 254 24.83 -10.08 -4.61
CA LEU A 254 24.30 -8.96 -3.83
C LEU A 254 24.93 -8.91 -2.42
N ALA A 255 25.05 -10.05 -1.74
CA ALA A 255 25.72 -10.14 -0.44
C ALA A 255 27.20 -9.75 -0.51
N TRP A 256 27.88 -10.07 -1.61
CA TRP A 256 29.28 -9.68 -1.82
C TRP A 256 29.43 -8.16 -2.01
N LEU A 257 28.55 -7.55 -2.81
CA LEU A 257 28.49 -6.09 -2.96
C LEU A 257 28.17 -5.43 -1.61
N GLN A 258 27.20 -5.95 -0.86
CA GLN A 258 26.84 -5.45 0.47
C GLN A 258 28.03 -5.49 1.43
N GLN A 259 28.76 -6.60 1.49
CA GLN A 259 29.95 -6.72 2.34
C GLN A 259 31.00 -5.67 1.98
N LYS A 260 31.27 -5.48 0.69
CA LYS A 260 32.25 -4.50 0.21
C LYS A 260 31.85 -3.05 0.51
N LEU A 261 30.58 -2.74 0.38
CA LEU A 261 30.04 -1.43 0.74
C LEU A 261 30.16 -1.17 2.25
N MET A 262 29.89 -2.18 3.09
CA MET A 262 30.06 -2.07 4.53
C MET A 262 31.53 -1.85 4.92
N GLU A 263 32.46 -2.57 4.29
CA GLU A 263 33.92 -2.40 4.50
C GLU A 263 34.40 -0.99 4.14
N ARG A 264 33.86 -0.40 3.05
CA ARG A 264 34.30 0.91 2.53
C ARG A 264 33.63 2.09 3.22
N THR A 265 32.34 1.98 3.53
CA THR A 265 31.54 3.10 4.05
C THR A 265 31.35 3.06 5.56
N GLY A 266 31.67 1.94 6.22
CA GLY A 266 31.45 1.74 7.65
C GLY A 266 29.98 1.71 8.06
N SER A 267 29.05 1.70 7.10
CA SER A 267 27.61 1.72 7.31
C SER A 267 26.96 0.53 6.64
N TYR A 268 25.95 -0.05 7.29
CA TYR A 268 25.15 -1.10 6.68
C TYR A 268 24.22 -0.49 5.64
N MET A 269 24.23 -1.03 4.42
CA MET A 269 23.33 -0.67 3.33
C MET A 269 22.73 -1.94 2.77
N ASP A 270 21.41 -1.97 2.62
CA ASP A 270 20.70 -3.08 2.00
C ASP A 270 20.92 -3.06 0.48
N VAL A 271 21.31 -4.18 -0.13
CA VAL A 271 21.61 -4.23 -1.57
C VAL A 271 20.56 -5.09 -2.27
N VAL A 272 19.75 -4.45 -3.10
CA VAL A 272 18.63 -5.10 -3.77
C VAL A 272 18.80 -5.08 -5.29
N ALA A 273 18.37 -6.15 -5.94
CA ALA A 273 18.26 -6.18 -7.40
C ALA A 273 17.02 -5.38 -7.85
N ALA A 274 17.19 -4.52 -8.84
CA ALA A 274 16.06 -3.87 -9.49
C ALA A 274 15.15 -4.93 -10.12
N PRO A 275 13.81 -4.77 -10.03
CA PRO A 275 12.90 -5.64 -10.75
C PRO A 275 13.22 -5.56 -12.25
N ALA A 276 13.28 -6.72 -12.91
CA ALA A 276 13.49 -6.77 -14.35
C ALA A 276 12.41 -5.92 -15.03
N ALA A 277 12.84 -4.95 -15.85
CA ALA A 277 11.91 -4.17 -16.65
C ALA A 277 11.11 -5.14 -17.53
N VAL A 278 9.82 -5.29 -17.23
CA VAL A 278 8.88 -6.00 -18.08
C VAL A 278 8.67 -5.11 -19.29
N ASN A 279 9.47 -5.33 -20.35
CA ASN A 279 9.24 -4.74 -21.66
C ASN A 279 8.03 -5.40 -22.33
#